data_AF-A0A2V5NQ61-F1
#
_entry.id   AF-A0A2V5NQ61-F1
#
_cell.length_a   1.000
_cell.length_b   1.000
_cell.length_c   1.000
_cell.angle_alpha   90.00
_cell.angle_beta   90.00
_cell.angle_gamma   90.00
#
_symmetry.space_group_name_H-M   'P 1'
#
loop_
_entity.id
_entity.type
_entity.pdbx_description
1 polymer ?
#
loop_
_entity_poly.entity_id
_entity_poly.type
_entity_poly.pdbx_seq_one_letter_code
_entity_poly.pdbx_strand_id
1 'polypeptide(L)'
;MKAKHILYWTTTSLIALETFAGGVMDLTHGRTNVFSGPTVVEVVTSLGYPVYVLVILGIWKIPGAITLVVPGFLRLKEWAYAGLVFELSGAVASQAIRGEPKDIIAPLVLLALALFSWALRPPHRILGGALTATTHRHTAVARSHSL
;
A
#
# COMPACT_ATOMS: atom_id res chain seq x y z
N MET A 1 -14.54 16.93 9.06
CA MET A 1 -13.62 15.90 9.61
C MET A 1 -14.07 14.46 9.34
N LYS A 2 -15.37 14.13 9.42
CA LYS A 2 -15.89 12.77 9.13
C LYS A 2 -15.68 12.31 7.69
N ALA A 3 -15.93 13.17 6.69
CA ALA A 3 -15.78 12.80 5.27
C ALA A 3 -14.34 12.39 4.88
N LYS A 4 -13.33 13.13 5.34
CA LYS A 4 -11.91 12.77 5.12
C LYS A 4 -11.56 11.42 5.74
N HIS A 5 -12.10 11.13 6.92
CA HIS A 5 -11.89 9.87 7.60
C HIS A 5 -12.57 8.70 6.87
N ILE A 6 -13.82 8.87 6.43
CA ILE A 6 -14.54 7.86 5.63
C ILE A 6 -13.79 7.60 4.32
N LEU A 7 -13.43 8.64 3.57
CA LEU A 7 -12.70 8.51 2.30
C LEU A 7 -11.35 7.81 2.48
N TYR A 8 -10.61 8.14 3.55
CA TYR A 8 -9.37 7.46 3.88
C TYR A 8 -9.59 5.97 4.15
N TRP A 9 -10.59 5.59 4.94
CA TRP A 9 -10.86 4.18 5.21
C TRP A 9 -11.38 3.44 3.98
N THR A 10 -12.22 4.06 3.16
CA THR A 10 -12.67 3.47 1.89
C THR A 10 -11.51 3.18 0.96
N THR A 11 -10.62 4.16 0.74
CA THR A 11 -9.44 3.99 -0.13
C THR A 11 -8.43 3.00 0.45
N THR A 12 -8.15 3.07 1.75
CA THR A 12 -7.20 2.16 2.42
C THR A 12 -7.69 0.72 2.40
N SER A 13 -8.98 0.49 2.68
CA SER A 13 -9.55 -0.87 2.63
C SER A 13 -9.56 -1.42 1.21
N LEU A 14 -9.85 -0.57 0.20
CA LEU A 14 -9.82 -0.98 -1.19
C LEU A 14 -8.41 -1.39 -1.64
N ILE A 15 -7.40 -0.57 -1.34
CA ILE A 15 -5.99 -0.89 -1.66
C ILE A 15 -5.55 -2.14 -0.91
N ALA A 16 -5.85 -2.24 0.40
CA ALA A 16 -5.46 -3.41 1.18
C ALA A 16 -6.10 -4.70 0.66
N LEU A 17 -7.37 -4.65 0.25
CA LEU A 17 -8.05 -5.79 -0.34
C LEU A 17 -7.41 -6.19 -1.67
N GLU A 18 -7.12 -5.21 -2.53
CA GLU A 18 -6.48 -5.44 -3.82
C GLU A 18 -5.07 -6.03 -3.65
N THR A 19 -4.25 -5.44 -2.77
CA THR A 19 -2.90 -5.94 -2.45
C THR A 19 -2.94 -7.34 -1.85
N PHE A 20 -3.91 -7.62 -0.97
CA PHE A 20 -4.08 -8.96 -0.40
C PHE A 20 -4.49 -9.98 -1.46
N ALA A 21 -5.49 -9.65 -2.29
CA ALA A 21 -5.93 -10.51 -3.38
C ALA A 21 -4.80 -10.76 -4.38
N GLY A 22 -4.06 -9.72 -4.77
CA GLY A 22 -2.88 -9.84 -5.62
C GLY A 22 -1.82 -10.76 -5.01
N GLY A 23 -1.54 -10.63 -3.71
CA GLY A 23 -0.58 -11.51 -3.02
C GLY A 23 -1.01 -12.99 -3.00
N VAL A 24 -2.31 -13.25 -2.83
CA VAL A 24 -2.87 -14.61 -2.92
C VAL A 24 -2.77 -15.15 -4.36
N MET A 25 -3.07 -14.32 -5.37
CA MET A 25 -2.95 -14.73 -6.78
C MET A 25 -1.49 -15.02 -7.14
N ASP A 26 -0.55 -14.21 -6.66
CA ASP A 26 0.89 -14.41 -6.87
C ASP A 26 1.36 -15.75 -6.26
N LEU A 27 0.90 -16.10 -5.06
CA LEU A 27 1.23 -17.38 -4.39
C LEU A 27 0.58 -18.60 -5.03
N THR A 28 -0.67 -18.45 -5.48
CA THR A 28 -1.45 -19.55 -6.07
C THR A 28 -1.20 -19.70 -7.57
N HIS A 29 -0.36 -18.84 -8.15
CA HIS A 29 -0.18 -18.73 -9.60
C HIS A 29 -1.52 -18.58 -10.35
N GLY A 30 -2.42 -17.81 -9.73
CA GLY A 30 -3.78 -17.57 -10.19
C GLY A 30 -3.86 -16.63 -11.39
N ARG A 31 -5.06 -16.07 -11.58
CA ARG A 31 -5.35 -15.16 -12.69
C ARG A 31 -5.15 -13.71 -12.25
N THR A 32 -4.77 -12.83 -13.19
CA THR A 32 -4.59 -11.40 -12.88
C THR A 32 -5.87 -10.70 -12.47
N ASN A 33 -7.04 -11.13 -12.96
CA ASN A 33 -8.33 -10.69 -12.43
C ASN A 33 -9.17 -11.88 -11.93
N VAL A 34 -10.12 -11.59 -11.03
CA VAL A 34 -10.99 -12.58 -10.36
C VAL A 34 -11.79 -13.44 -11.34
N PHE A 35 -12.15 -12.90 -12.51
CA PHE A 35 -13.05 -13.58 -13.45
C PHE A 35 -12.44 -13.87 -14.83
N SER A 36 -11.42 -13.09 -15.26
CA SER A 36 -10.90 -13.14 -16.63
C SER A 36 -9.47 -12.60 -16.71
N GLY A 37 -8.67 -13.05 -17.68
CA GLY A 37 -7.30 -12.58 -17.90
C GLY A 37 -6.26 -13.70 -17.88
N PRO A 38 -5.01 -13.38 -18.27
CA PRO A 38 -3.88 -14.29 -18.25
C PRO A 38 -3.51 -14.66 -16.81
N THR A 39 -2.73 -15.73 -16.66
CA THR A 39 -2.18 -16.10 -15.35
C THR A 39 -1.09 -15.10 -14.95
N VAL A 40 -0.90 -14.89 -13.64
CA VAL A 40 0.21 -14.06 -13.15
C VAL A 40 1.56 -14.61 -13.62
N VAL A 41 1.68 -15.93 -13.78
CA VAL A 41 2.87 -16.60 -14.33
C VAL A 41 3.10 -16.22 -15.78
N GLU A 42 2.07 -16.22 -16.62
CA GLU A 42 2.17 -15.82 -18.02
C GLU A 42 2.59 -14.35 -18.14
N VAL A 43 2.05 -13.46 -17.31
CA VAL A 43 2.47 -12.05 -17.28
C VAL A 43 3.93 -11.92 -16.87
N VAL A 44 4.34 -12.52 -15.76
CA VAL A 44 5.73 -12.42 -15.25
C VAL A 44 6.74 -13.03 -16.23
N THR A 45 6.41 -14.16 -16.85
CA THR A 45 7.28 -14.79 -17.84
C THR A 45 7.34 -14.01 -19.14
N SER A 46 6.24 -13.38 -19.58
CA SER A 46 6.24 -12.48 -20.75
C SER A 46 7.09 -11.22 -20.53
N LEU A 47 7.30 -10.82 -19.27
CA LEU A 47 8.21 -9.73 -18.88
C LEU A 47 9.67 -10.19 -18.74
N GLY A 48 9.94 -11.49 -18.89
CA GLY A 48 11.27 -12.06 -18.67
C GLY A 48 11.63 -12.27 -17.20
N TYR A 49 10.67 -12.12 -16.28
CA TYR A 49 10.89 -12.38 -14.86
C TYR A 49 10.79 -13.87 -14.55
N PRO A 50 11.63 -14.38 -13.63
CA PRO A 50 11.52 -15.74 -13.17
C PRO A 50 10.32 -15.89 -12.22
N VAL A 51 9.66 -17.05 -12.28
CA VAL A 51 8.40 -17.33 -11.56
C VAL A 51 8.54 -17.17 -10.04
N TYR A 52 9.72 -17.43 -9.46
CA TYR A 52 9.93 -17.27 -8.01
C TYR A 52 9.70 -15.84 -7.51
N VAL A 53 9.78 -14.82 -8.38
CA VAL A 53 9.48 -13.43 -8.02
C VAL A 53 8.05 -13.29 -7.52
N LEU A 54 7.10 -14.03 -8.11
CA LEU A 54 5.71 -14.05 -7.66
C LEU A 54 5.61 -14.59 -6.23
N VAL A 55 6.33 -15.66 -5.90
CA VAL A 55 6.33 -16.22 -4.55
C VAL A 55 6.86 -15.20 -3.54
N ILE A 56 7.95 -14.51 -3.86
CA ILE A 56 8.51 -13.46 -3.01
C ILE A 56 7.49 -12.34 -2.82
N LEU A 57 6.94 -11.79 -3.91
CA LEU A 57 5.96 -10.70 -3.85
C LEU A 57 4.71 -11.12 -3.06
N GLY A 58 4.18 -12.31 -3.30
CA GLY A 58 3.00 -12.82 -2.63
C GLY A 58 3.19 -12.98 -1.12
N ILE A 59 4.35 -13.50 -0.68
CA ILE A 59 4.70 -13.58 0.76
C ILE A 59 4.72 -12.19 1.40
N TRP A 60 5.24 -11.17 0.71
CA TRP A 60 5.35 -9.81 1.26
C TRP A 60 4.07 -8.98 1.16
N LYS A 61 3.23 -9.22 0.15
CA LYS A 61 1.96 -8.51 -0.05
C LYS A 61 0.95 -8.76 1.07
N ILE A 62 0.85 -10.01 1.55
CA ILE A 62 -0.08 -10.37 2.62
C ILE A 62 0.16 -9.55 3.92
N PRO A 63 1.35 -9.55 4.52
CA PRO A 63 1.62 -8.74 5.71
C PRO A 63 1.56 -7.24 5.40
N GLY A 64 1.93 -6.80 4.19
CA GLY A 64 1.77 -5.42 3.75
C GLY A 64 0.32 -4.95 3.79
N ALA A 65 -0.60 -5.73 3.22
CA ALA A 65 -2.04 -5.46 3.22
C ALA A 65 -2.62 -5.43 4.63
N ILE A 66 -2.25 -6.39 5.49
CA ILE A 66 -2.68 -6.42 6.90
C ILE A 66 -2.21 -5.14 7.62
N THR A 67 -0.97 -4.74 7.41
CA THR A 67 -0.37 -3.55 8.03
C THR A 67 -1.09 -2.25 7.63
N LEU A 68 -1.60 -2.15 6.40
CA LEU A 68 -2.36 -0.98 5.95
C LEU A 68 -3.64 -0.78 6.78
N VAL A 69 -4.37 -1.85 7.05
CA VAL A 69 -5.66 -1.82 7.77
C VAL A 69 -5.46 -1.69 9.28
N VAL A 70 -4.51 -2.43 9.85
CA VAL A 70 -4.32 -2.50 11.31
C VAL A 70 -3.92 -1.12 11.89
N PRO A 71 -4.62 -0.62 12.94
CA PRO A 71 -4.22 0.59 13.66
C PRO A 71 -3.00 0.33 14.56
N GLY A 72 -2.14 1.35 14.74
CA GLY A 72 -1.07 1.35 15.76
C GLY A 72 0.37 1.17 15.25
N PHE A 73 0.59 0.46 14.15
CA PHE A 73 1.94 0.23 13.63
C PHE A 73 2.44 1.37 12.73
N LEU A 74 2.91 2.47 13.33
CA LEU A 74 3.31 3.68 12.60
C LEU A 74 4.46 3.43 11.59
N ARG A 75 5.54 2.75 12.02
CA ARG A 75 6.73 2.46 11.19
C ARG A 75 6.48 1.39 10.14
N LEU A 76 5.87 0.27 10.51
CA LEU A 76 5.56 -0.79 9.54
C LEU A 76 4.60 -0.28 8.46
N LYS A 77 3.69 0.65 8.80
CA LYS A 77 2.79 1.26 7.82
C LYS A 77 3.55 2.08 6.77
N GLU A 78 4.58 2.83 7.19
CA GLU A 78 5.44 3.54 6.24
C GLU A 78 6.20 2.55 5.34
N TRP A 79 6.66 1.42 5.89
CA TRP A 79 7.31 0.38 5.10
C TRP A 79 6.35 -0.30 4.12
N ALA A 80 5.10 -0.55 4.52
CA ALA A 80 4.07 -1.11 3.66
C ALA A 80 3.75 -0.17 2.48
N TYR A 81 3.61 1.14 2.75
CA TYR A 81 3.40 2.12 1.68
C TYR A 81 4.64 2.23 0.77
N ALA A 82 5.85 2.23 1.31
CA ALA A 82 7.08 2.25 0.51
C ALA A 82 7.19 1.01 -0.40
N GLY A 83 6.93 -0.18 0.15
CA GLY A 83 6.92 -1.44 -0.60
C GLY A 83 5.88 -1.43 -1.72
N LEU A 84 4.66 -0.97 -1.45
CA LEU A 84 3.60 -0.84 -2.45
C LEU A 84 3.99 0.13 -3.58
N VAL A 85 4.63 1.26 -3.25
CA VAL A 85 5.12 2.21 -4.26
C VAL A 85 6.24 1.59 -5.10
N PHE A 86 7.18 0.87 -4.51
CA PHE A 86 8.26 0.20 -5.24
C PHE A 86 7.75 -0.91 -6.15
N GLU A 87 6.80 -1.71 -5.67
CA GLU A 87 6.17 -2.75 -6.48
C GLU A 87 5.44 -2.14 -7.70
N LEU A 88 4.54 -1.18 -7.46
CA LEU A 88 3.72 -0.61 -8.52
C LEU A 88 4.54 0.22 -9.52
N SER A 89 5.56 0.95 -9.05
CA SER A 89 6.49 1.64 -9.96
C SER A 89 7.35 0.67 -10.76
N GLY A 90 7.79 -0.44 -10.15
CA GLY A 90 8.48 -1.53 -10.85
C GLY A 90 7.60 -2.17 -11.93
N ALA A 91 6.32 -2.40 -11.63
CA ALA A 91 5.35 -2.91 -12.60
C ALA A 91 5.16 -1.93 -13.78
N VAL A 92 4.99 -0.63 -13.51
CA VAL A 92 4.90 0.41 -14.54
C VAL A 92 6.17 0.42 -15.41
N ALA A 93 7.35 0.42 -14.81
CA ALA A 93 8.62 0.42 -15.54
C ALA A 93 8.78 -0.84 -16.41
N SER A 94 8.42 -2.01 -15.89
CA SER A 94 8.49 -3.28 -16.61
C SER A 94 7.59 -3.28 -17.85
N GLN A 95 6.36 -2.80 -17.71
CA GLN A 95 5.42 -2.69 -18.81
C GLN A 95 5.81 -1.60 -19.81
N ALA A 96 6.42 -0.50 -19.34
CA ALA A 96 6.97 0.54 -20.21
C ALA A 96 8.13 0.01 -21.07
N ILE A 97 9.01 -0.83 -20.52
CA ILE A 97 10.10 -1.48 -21.26
C ILE A 97 9.55 -2.49 -22.27
N ARG A 98 8.48 -3.22 -21.91
CA ARG A 98 7.80 -4.17 -22.81
C ARG A 98 7.09 -3.47 -23.98
N GLY A 99 6.69 -2.21 -23.81
CA GLY A 99 6.13 -1.37 -24.88
C GLY A 99 4.63 -1.56 -25.14
N GLU A 100 3.88 -2.14 -24.19
CA GLU A 100 2.42 -2.35 -24.29
C GLU A 100 1.66 -1.33 -23.43
N PRO A 101 1.13 -0.23 -23.99
CA PRO A 101 0.58 0.89 -23.22
C PRO A 101 -0.65 0.51 -22.37
N LYS A 102 -1.43 -0.45 -22.84
CA LYS A 102 -2.65 -0.94 -22.17
C LYS A 102 -2.36 -1.56 -20.81
N ASP A 103 -1.22 -2.24 -20.67
CA ASP A 103 -0.87 -2.98 -19.45
C ASP A 103 -0.24 -2.07 -18.38
N ILE A 104 0.12 -0.83 -18.75
CA ILE A 104 0.64 0.20 -17.84
C ILE A 104 -0.49 0.86 -17.02
N ILE A 105 -1.70 0.93 -17.57
CA ILE A 105 -2.80 1.71 -16.99
C ILE A 105 -3.18 1.20 -15.60
N ALA A 106 -3.35 -0.11 -15.45
CA ALA A 106 -3.77 -0.71 -14.18
C ALA A 106 -2.78 -0.43 -13.02
N PRO A 107 -1.47 -0.76 -13.13
CA PRO A 107 -0.52 -0.46 -12.05
C PRO A 107 -0.34 1.05 -11.81
N LEU A 108 -0.48 1.89 -12.85
CA LEU A 108 -0.42 3.34 -12.70
C LEU A 108 -1.61 3.90 -11.91
N VAL A 109 -2.83 3.41 -12.16
CA VAL A 109 -4.04 3.80 -11.42
C VAL A 109 -3.94 3.36 -9.96
N LEU A 110 -3.47 2.13 -9.70
CA LEU A 110 -3.24 1.64 -8.35
C LEU A 110 -2.15 2.46 -7.63
N LEU A 111 -1.09 2.84 -8.32
CA LEU A 111 -0.03 3.68 -7.77
C LEU A 111 -0.56 5.06 -7.38
N ALA A 112 -1.33 5.70 -8.26
CA ALA A 112 -1.96 6.98 -7.98
C ALA A 112 -2.92 6.89 -6.79
N LEU A 113 -3.71 5.82 -6.70
CA LEU A 113 -4.63 5.58 -5.59
C LEU A 113 -3.87 5.37 -4.28
N ALA A 114 -2.76 4.61 -4.30
CA ALA A 114 -1.90 4.37 -3.14
C ALA A 114 -1.28 5.68 -2.61
N LEU A 115 -0.75 6.52 -3.50
CA LEU A 115 -0.22 7.83 -3.15
C LEU A 115 -1.30 8.77 -2.62
N PHE A 116 -2.49 8.74 -3.21
CA PHE A 116 -3.63 9.56 -2.76
C PHE A 116 -4.10 9.14 -1.37
N SER A 117 -4.22 7.82 -1.12
CA SER A 117 -4.52 7.26 0.21
C SER A 117 -3.46 7.67 1.25
N TRP A 118 -2.19 7.62 0.88
CA TRP A 118 -1.09 8.06 1.73
C TRP A 118 -1.17 9.56 2.06
N ALA A 119 -1.46 10.42 1.08
CA ALA A 119 -1.60 11.86 1.28
C ALA A 119 -2.80 12.25 2.16
N LEU A 120 -3.88 11.46 2.13
CA LEU A 120 -5.08 11.64 2.95
C LEU A 120 -4.93 11.12 4.40
N ARG A 121 -3.78 10.52 4.75
CA ARG A 121 -3.55 9.90 6.06
C ARG A 121 -3.72 10.92 7.19
N PRO A 122 -4.56 10.65 8.20
CA PRO A 122 -4.82 11.59 9.27
C PRO A 122 -3.61 11.79 10.20
N PRO A 123 -3.41 12.99 10.81
CA PRO A 123 -2.20 13.36 11.55
C PRO A 123 -1.85 12.45 12.75
N HIS A 124 -2.87 11.85 13.39
CA HIS A 124 -2.69 10.91 14.50
C HIS A 124 -2.03 9.58 14.09
N ARG A 125 -1.87 9.34 12.78
CA ARG A 125 -1.13 8.19 12.24
C ARG A 125 0.24 8.61 11.70
N ILE A 126 0.72 9.82 11.91
CA ILE A 126 2.05 10.26 11.48
C ILE A 126 2.97 10.21 12.70
N LEU A 127 4.17 9.62 12.58
CA LEU A 127 5.12 9.48 13.69
C LEU A 127 5.41 10.84 14.37
N GLY A 128 5.50 11.92 13.57
CA GLY A 128 5.70 13.29 14.06
C GLY A 128 4.50 13.91 14.79
N GLY A 129 3.27 13.49 14.49
CA GLY A 129 2.05 13.98 15.15
C GLY A 129 1.86 13.42 16.57
N ALA A 130 2.31 12.19 16.80
CA ALA A 130 2.30 11.56 18.13
C ALA A 130 3.33 12.22 19.08
N LEU A 131 4.49 12.63 18.57
CA LEU A 131 5.54 13.30 19.35
C LEU A 131 5.15 14.73 19.77
N THR A 132 4.44 15.47 18.91
CA THR A 132 3.94 16.82 19.21
C THR A 132 2.79 16.82 20.24
N ALA A 133 1.90 15.83 20.17
CA ALA A 133 0.80 15.69 21.13
C ALA A 133 1.29 15.41 22.57
N THR A 134 2.37 14.63 22.72
CA THR A 134 2.99 14.37 24.02
C THR A 134 3.69 15.61 24.59
N THR A 135 4.33 16.40 23.72
CA THR A 135 5.03 17.63 24.09
C THR A 135 4.07 18.70 24.65
N HIS A 136 2.87 18.81 24.08
CA HIS A 136 1.85 19.75 24.57
C HIS A 136 1.22 19.34 25.92
N ARG A 137 1.15 18.05 26.24
CA ARG A 137 0.66 17.58 27.57
C ARG A 137 1.64 17.90 28.70
N HIS A 138 2.93 17.71 28.47
CA HIS A 138 3.94 17.97 29.51
C HIS A 138 4.07 19.46 29.87
N THR A 139 3.93 20.35 28.89
CA THR A 139 3.99 21.81 29.13
C THR A 139 2.73 22.35 29.80
N ALA A 140 1.55 21.75 29.55
CA ALA A 140 0.31 22.12 30.23
C ALA A 140 0.31 21.71 31.71
N VAL A 141 0.83 20.53 32.05
CA VAL A 141 0.95 20.07 33.45
C VAL A 141 2.01 20.90 34.20
N ALA A 142 3.14 21.23 33.59
CA ALA A 142 4.16 22.06 34.24
C ALA A 142 3.64 23.46 34.63
N ARG A 143 2.72 24.03 33.85
CA ARG A 143 2.09 25.33 34.15
C ARG A 143 1.02 25.29 35.24
N SER A 144 0.37 24.15 35.48
CA SER A 144 -0.67 24.05 36.51
C SER A 144 -0.15 23.88 37.93
N HIS A 145 1.14 23.54 38.07
CA HIS A 145 1.81 23.38 39.36
C HIS A 145 2.58 24.64 39.81
N SER A 146 2.60 25.69 38.99
CA SER A 146 3.29 26.96 39.26
C SER A 146 2.35 28.13 39.60
N LEU A 147 1.08 27.83 39.91
CA LEU A 147 0.04 28.76 40.38
C LEU A 147 -0.55 28.23 41.68
#